data_AF-A0A7J3D7N1-F1
#
_entry.id   AF-A0A7J3D7N1-F1
#
_cell.length_a   1.000
_cell.length_b   1.000
_cell.length_c   1.000
_cell.angle_alpha   90.00
_cell.angle_beta   90.00
_cell.angle_gamma   90.00
#
_symmetry.space_group_name_H-M   'P 1'
#
loop_
_entity.id
_entity.type
_entity.pdbx_description
1 polymer ?
#
loop_
_entity_poly.entity_id
_entity_poly.type
_entity_poly.pdbx_seq_one_letter_code
_entity_poly.pdbx_strand_id
1 'polypeptide(L)'
;MYYPSQMPTTLYSYSNGGPTPKFSPYHVWKAYWLIRNNGPIGRKALSRALRLGEGSTRTILEKMVKEGCAENTNRGVILTEKGKKKFDNCGIVAKEVDIKDIAIGKYHCGVLAKGRAHLINLGCEQRDEAVRAGAMGATTLVCKNGKIVFPDDEKYPSKEVEDALRSLFFVEDGDAIIIGTASSYEAAERGAVSAALALDDQRNPCWQDSGTFISQDSEAEDLKCIALAIHELVGRLPLTMRSKNHYGVRCEDGEVIDTNYTGPVLEEALKKNQIVRKISPSGPYRGVPIVAVPILKKREAVAVIGVVDITKGAVFEILNRMRKEQL
;
A
#
# COMPACT_ATOMS: atom_id res chain seq x y z
N MET A 1 -30.04 -2.45 -8.21
CA MET A 1 -29.37 -2.65 -6.91
C MET A 1 -28.13 -1.78 -6.92
N TYR A 2 -28.21 -0.62 -6.26
CA TYR A 2 -27.18 0.42 -6.29
C TYR A 2 -25.99 -0.03 -5.42
N TYR A 3 -24.82 -0.28 -6.03
CA TYR A 3 -23.57 -0.41 -5.28
C TYR A 3 -23.07 0.99 -4.94
N PRO A 4 -22.98 1.39 -3.66
CA PRO A 4 -22.38 2.67 -3.33
C PRO A 4 -20.89 2.62 -3.66
N SER A 5 -20.43 3.69 -4.29
CA SER A 5 -19.05 3.99 -4.64
C SER A 5 -18.09 3.70 -3.48
N GLN A 6 -17.09 2.86 -3.75
CA GLN A 6 -16.00 2.57 -2.82
C GLN A 6 -15.22 3.86 -2.54
N MET A 7 -15.31 4.36 -1.30
CA MET A 7 -14.47 5.42 -0.78
C MET A 7 -13.06 4.87 -0.49
N PRO A 8 -11.99 5.66 -0.65
CA PRO A 8 -10.64 5.23 -0.30
C PRO A 8 -10.57 4.93 1.21
N THR A 9 -10.32 3.67 1.54
CA THR A 9 -10.41 3.07 2.88
C THR A 9 -9.17 3.31 3.75
N THR A 10 -8.20 4.12 3.32
CA THR A 10 -6.85 4.11 3.89
C THR A 10 -6.58 5.32 4.80
N LEU A 11 -6.03 5.04 5.99
CA LEU A 11 -5.53 6.04 6.96
C LEU A 11 -4.29 6.81 6.46
N TYR A 12 -3.84 6.50 5.25
CA TYR A 12 -2.70 7.12 4.56
C TYR A 12 -3.05 8.43 3.83
N SER A 13 -4.34 8.79 3.67
CA SER A 13 -4.75 10.08 3.07
C SER A 13 -4.23 11.32 3.80
N TYR A 14 -3.66 11.14 5.00
CA TYR A 14 -3.20 12.22 5.86
C TYR A 14 -1.78 12.72 5.54
N SER A 15 -1.06 12.15 4.57
CA SER A 15 0.32 12.55 4.20
C SER A 15 0.47 13.45 2.95
N ASN A 16 -0.61 13.74 2.21
CA ASN A 16 -0.47 14.47 0.95
C ASN A 16 -0.41 16.01 1.11
N GLY A 17 0.74 16.59 0.72
CA GLY A 17 0.93 18.02 0.39
C GLY A 17 1.47 18.89 1.54
N GLY A 18 2.76 19.25 1.47
CA GLY A 18 3.44 20.14 2.42
C GLY A 18 4.73 19.54 2.99
N PRO A 19 5.48 20.26 3.85
CA PRO A 19 6.63 19.71 4.57
C PRO A 19 6.24 18.44 5.32
N THR A 20 7.18 17.50 5.44
CA THR A 20 6.95 16.15 5.96
C THR A 20 6.16 16.18 7.27
N PRO A 21 4.95 15.60 7.31
CA PRO A 21 4.14 15.63 8.52
C PRO A 21 4.89 14.95 9.66
N LYS A 22 4.95 15.59 10.84
CA LYS A 22 5.58 15.03 12.04
C LYS A 22 4.79 13.89 12.69
N PHE A 23 3.88 13.26 11.95
CA PHE A 23 3.04 12.16 12.40
C PHE A 23 2.95 11.10 11.30
N SER A 24 2.71 9.86 11.70
CA SER A 24 2.62 8.68 10.83
C SER A 24 1.19 8.10 10.80
N PRO A 25 0.88 7.15 9.89
CA PRO A 25 -0.42 6.46 9.86
C PRO A 25 -0.82 5.86 11.20
N TYR A 26 0.15 5.37 11.99
CA TYR A 26 -0.08 4.92 13.37
C TYR A 26 -0.75 5.99 14.24
N HIS A 27 -0.31 7.25 14.16
CA HIS A 27 -0.87 8.32 14.99
C HIS A 27 -2.31 8.63 14.58
N VAL A 28 -2.64 8.52 13.30
CA VAL A 28 -4.01 8.67 12.81
C VAL A 28 -4.86 7.51 13.34
N TRP A 29 -4.42 6.25 13.17
CA TRP A 29 -5.09 5.08 13.72
C TRP A 29 -5.32 5.22 15.23
N LYS A 30 -4.29 5.61 15.98
CA LYS A 30 -4.35 5.78 17.44
C LYS A 30 -5.29 6.91 17.84
N ALA A 31 -5.40 7.97 17.04
CA ALA A 31 -6.37 9.03 17.28
C ALA A 31 -7.82 8.52 17.15
N TYR A 32 -8.13 7.77 16.09
CA TYR A 32 -9.45 7.12 15.96
C TYR A 32 -9.71 6.17 17.14
N TRP A 33 -8.73 5.34 17.49
CA TRP A 33 -8.85 4.39 18.60
C TRP A 33 -9.11 5.11 19.94
N LEU A 34 -8.36 6.17 20.26
CA LEU A 34 -8.53 6.95 21.49
C LEU A 34 -9.89 7.67 21.53
N ILE A 35 -10.30 8.31 20.43
CA ILE A 35 -11.59 9.02 20.38
C ILE A 35 -12.75 8.03 20.47
N ARG A 36 -12.64 6.85 19.86
CA ARG A 36 -13.67 5.81 19.92
C ARG A 36 -13.86 5.26 21.33
N ASN A 37 -12.77 4.94 22.02
CA ASN A 37 -12.81 4.24 23.30
C ASN A 37 -12.89 5.20 24.51
N ASN A 38 -12.39 6.43 24.38
CA ASN A 38 -12.24 7.38 25.49
C ASN A 38 -12.86 8.75 25.19
N GLY A 39 -13.58 8.90 24.06
CA GLY A 39 -14.23 10.14 23.69
C GLY A 39 -15.42 10.48 24.62
N PRO A 40 -15.80 11.77 24.74
CA PRO A 40 -15.18 12.95 24.11
C PRO A 40 -13.78 13.26 24.67
N ILE A 41 -12.81 13.57 23.79
CA ILE A 41 -11.43 13.87 24.21
C ILE A 41 -10.97 15.26 23.77
N GLY A 42 -10.41 16.03 24.70
CA GLY A 42 -9.86 17.35 24.42
C GLY A 42 -8.53 17.30 23.67
N ARG A 43 -8.25 18.31 22.82
CA ARG A 43 -7.03 18.38 21.98
C ARG A 43 -5.72 18.23 22.76
N LYS A 44 -5.59 18.87 23.93
CA LYS A 44 -4.40 18.74 24.81
C LYS A 44 -4.23 17.34 25.39
N ALA A 45 -5.34 16.68 25.75
CA ALA A 45 -5.30 15.30 26.24
C ALA A 45 -4.90 14.35 25.11
N LEU A 46 -5.48 14.53 23.93
CA LEU A 46 -5.14 13.74 22.73
C LEU A 46 -3.67 13.93 22.33
N SER A 47 -3.15 15.16 22.35
CA SER A 47 -1.74 15.44 21.99
C SER A 47 -0.76 14.72 22.91
N ARG A 48 -1.03 14.70 24.22
CA ARG A 48 -0.24 13.97 25.20
C ARG A 48 -0.31 12.47 24.99
N ALA A 49 -1.51 11.93 24.77
CA ALA A 49 -1.71 10.50 24.53
C ALA A 49 -1.07 10.01 23.22
N LEU A 50 -1.04 10.85 22.18
CA LEU A 50 -0.35 10.55 20.91
C LEU A 50 1.16 10.85 20.94
N ARG A 51 1.66 11.49 22.00
CA ARG A 51 3.03 12.05 22.07
C ARG A 51 3.41 12.90 20.86
N LEU A 52 2.45 13.67 20.36
CA LEU A 52 2.64 14.61 19.26
C LEU A 52 2.61 16.05 19.77
N GLY A 53 3.27 16.95 19.03
CA GLY A 53 3.11 18.39 19.23
C GLY A 53 1.68 18.84 18.90
N GLU A 54 1.22 19.92 19.56
CA GLU A 54 -0.16 20.39 19.44
C GLU A 54 -0.56 20.72 17.99
N GLY A 55 0.39 21.21 17.18
CA GLY A 55 0.18 21.49 15.75
C GLY A 55 -0.16 20.23 14.95
N SER A 56 0.60 19.14 15.12
CA SER A 56 0.35 17.87 14.43
C SER A 56 -0.98 17.25 14.85
N THR A 57 -1.29 17.29 16.14
CA THR A 57 -2.59 16.83 16.67
C THR A 57 -3.73 17.65 16.08
N ARG A 58 -3.57 18.97 15.98
CA ARG A 58 -4.55 19.85 15.33
C ARG A 58 -4.77 19.46 13.87
N THR A 59 -3.70 19.24 13.12
CA THR A 59 -3.78 18.81 11.71
C THR A 59 -4.52 17.46 11.56
N ILE A 60 -4.25 16.48 12.42
CA ILE A 60 -4.96 15.19 12.39
C ILE A 60 -6.47 15.42 12.61
N LEU A 61 -6.84 16.19 13.63
CA LEU A 61 -8.25 16.45 13.94
C LEU A 61 -8.96 17.25 12.85
N GLU A 62 -8.32 18.30 12.31
CA GLU A 62 -8.88 19.08 11.21
C GLU A 62 -9.15 18.21 9.98
N LYS A 63 -8.24 17.29 9.65
CA LYS A 63 -8.45 16.32 8.55
C LYS A 63 -9.60 15.35 8.87
N MET A 64 -9.67 14.80 10.08
CA MET A 64 -10.78 13.92 10.50
C MET A 64 -12.14 14.63 10.43
N VAL A 65 -12.21 15.89 10.86
CA VAL A 65 -13.44 16.71 10.80
C VAL A 65 -13.80 17.05 9.36
N LYS A 66 -12.82 17.47 8.54
CA LYS A 66 -13.02 17.78 7.11
C LYS A 66 -13.53 16.56 6.34
N GLU A 67 -13.06 15.36 6.67
CA GLU A 67 -13.57 14.11 6.10
C GLU A 67 -14.93 13.68 6.65
N GLY A 68 -15.50 14.41 7.62
CA GLY A 68 -16.77 14.08 8.30
C GLY A 68 -16.68 12.86 9.21
N CYS A 69 -15.47 12.47 9.62
CA CYS A 69 -15.22 11.30 10.48
C CYS A 69 -15.22 11.65 11.97
N ALA A 70 -15.02 12.92 12.32
CA ALA A 70 -15.08 13.41 13.69
C ALA A 70 -15.83 14.75 13.74
N GLU A 71 -16.33 15.10 14.92
CA GLU A 71 -16.95 16.39 15.17
C GLU A 71 -16.50 16.96 16.53
N ASN A 72 -16.47 18.28 16.62
CA ASN A 72 -16.13 18.98 17.85
C ASN A 72 -17.38 19.17 18.71
N THR A 73 -17.26 18.86 19.99
CA THR A 73 -18.26 19.15 21.02
C THR A 73 -17.66 20.11 22.05
N ASN A 74 -18.50 20.65 22.95
CA ASN A 74 -18.03 21.44 24.09
C ASN A 74 -17.14 20.66 25.07
N ARG A 75 -17.17 19.32 25.05
CA ARG A 75 -16.35 18.44 25.92
C ARG A 75 -15.11 17.86 25.22
N GLY A 76 -14.96 18.10 23.92
CA GLY A 76 -13.87 17.53 23.12
C GLY A 76 -14.35 16.94 21.80
N VAL A 77 -13.51 16.14 21.17
CA VAL A 77 -13.81 15.52 19.87
C VAL A 77 -14.45 14.15 20.06
N ILE A 78 -15.44 13.83 19.24
CA ILE A 78 -16.07 12.50 19.13
C ILE A 78 -16.03 12.01 17.67
N LEU A 79 -16.13 10.70 17.47
CA LEU A 79 -16.31 10.13 16.13
C LEU A 79 -17.77 10.23 15.70
N THR A 80 -17.99 10.60 14.44
CA THR A 80 -19.30 10.47 13.79
C THR A 80 -19.58 9.00 13.48
N GLU A 81 -20.81 8.65 13.10
CA GLU A 81 -21.13 7.30 12.61
C GLU A 81 -20.28 6.91 11.38
N LYS A 82 -19.99 7.88 10.50
CA LYS A 82 -19.06 7.68 9.38
C LYS A 82 -17.66 7.34 9.87
N GLY A 83 -17.16 8.05 10.88
CA GLY A 83 -15.84 7.80 11.47
C GLY A 83 -15.74 6.46 12.18
N LYS A 84 -16.79 6.06 12.92
CA LYS A 84 -16.88 4.74 13.55
C LYS A 84 -16.81 3.63 12.51
N LYS A 85 -17.65 3.72 11.46
CA LYS A 85 -17.63 2.77 10.33
C LYS A 85 -16.28 2.74 9.62
N LYS A 86 -15.66 3.91 9.37
CA LYS A 86 -14.32 4.00 8.76
C LYS A 86 -13.27 3.27 9.60
N PHE A 87 -13.31 3.45 10.93
CA PHE A 87 -12.39 2.77 11.83
C PHE A 87 -12.66 1.27 11.91
N ASP A 88 -13.92 0.84 11.99
CA ASP A 88 -14.27 -0.59 12.01
C ASP A 88 -13.83 -1.30 10.72
N ASN A 89 -14.03 -0.65 9.58
CA ASN A 89 -13.61 -1.14 8.28
C ASN A 89 -12.08 -1.17 8.09
N CYS A 90 -11.30 -0.55 8.97
CA CYS A 90 -9.84 -0.71 8.91
C CYS A 90 -9.42 -2.14 9.28
N GLY A 91 -10.25 -2.89 10.01
CA GLY A 91 -10.01 -4.30 10.31
C GLY A 91 -8.73 -4.57 11.11
N ILE A 92 -8.23 -3.57 11.84
CA ILE A 92 -7.04 -3.67 12.70
C ILE A 92 -7.48 -3.56 14.16
N VAL A 93 -7.21 -4.58 14.96
CA VAL A 93 -7.51 -4.61 16.40
C VAL A 93 -6.23 -4.90 17.16
N ALA A 94 -5.81 -3.97 18.03
CA ALA A 94 -4.63 -4.13 18.87
C ALA A 94 -5.03 -4.46 20.32
N LYS A 95 -4.32 -5.39 20.95
CA LYS A 95 -4.45 -5.73 22.37
C LYS A 95 -3.08 -6.02 22.98
N GLU A 96 -2.94 -5.74 24.26
CA GLU A 96 -1.79 -6.21 25.04
C GLU A 96 -1.83 -7.73 25.14
N VAL A 97 -0.67 -8.35 24.98
CA VAL A 97 -0.50 -9.80 25.00
C VAL A 97 0.59 -10.13 25.99
N ASP A 98 0.34 -11.10 26.88
CA ASP A 98 1.35 -11.63 27.80
C ASP A 98 1.84 -12.98 27.25
N ILE A 99 2.95 -12.97 26.52
CA ILE A 99 3.61 -14.18 26.02
C ILE A 99 5.06 -14.13 26.49
N LYS A 100 5.41 -15.03 27.42
CA LYS A 100 6.75 -15.09 28.01
C LYS A 100 7.79 -15.77 27.12
N ASP A 101 7.36 -16.58 26.15
CA ASP A 101 8.23 -17.54 25.47
C ASP A 101 8.57 -17.24 24.01
N ILE A 102 7.98 -16.21 23.38
CA ILE A 102 8.14 -15.98 21.93
C ILE A 102 9.15 -14.90 21.56
N ALA A 103 9.48 -13.95 22.44
CA ALA A 103 10.19 -12.78 21.95
C ALA A 103 11.04 -12.01 22.95
N ILE A 104 12.03 -11.34 22.39
CA ILE A 104 12.93 -10.41 23.08
C ILE A 104 12.13 -9.14 23.42
N GLY A 105 12.05 -8.79 24.71
CA GLY A 105 11.34 -7.61 25.20
C GLY A 105 10.48 -7.90 26.43
N LYS A 106 10.07 -6.86 27.16
CA LYS A 106 9.23 -6.99 28.37
C LYS A 106 7.73 -6.82 28.06
N TYR A 107 7.41 -6.15 26.96
CA TYR A 107 6.04 -5.82 26.57
C TYR A 107 5.75 -6.33 25.16
N HIS A 108 4.56 -6.88 24.98
CA HIS A 108 4.09 -7.41 23.71
C HIS A 108 2.70 -6.85 23.38
N CYS A 109 2.52 -6.49 22.11
CA CYS A 109 1.22 -6.06 21.58
C CYS A 109 0.87 -6.93 20.40
N GLY A 110 -0.27 -7.63 20.49
CA GLY A 110 -0.84 -8.40 19.40
C GLY A 110 -1.77 -7.52 18.58
N VAL A 111 -1.68 -7.63 17.26
CA VAL A 111 -2.54 -6.92 16.32
C VAL A 111 -3.17 -7.92 15.37
N LEU A 112 -4.49 -8.07 15.44
CA LEU A 112 -5.28 -8.79 14.45
C LEU A 112 -5.50 -7.88 13.23
N ALA A 113 -5.08 -8.35 12.08
CA ALA A 113 -5.25 -7.73 10.78
C ALA A 113 -6.21 -8.58 9.94
N LYS A 114 -7.50 -8.22 9.95
CA LYS A 114 -8.57 -9.02 9.37
C LYS A 114 -8.43 -9.16 7.85
N GLY A 115 -8.58 -10.38 7.34
CA GLY A 115 -8.57 -10.73 5.91
C GLY A 115 -7.25 -10.45 5.18
N ARG A 116 -6.13 -10.27 5.91
CA ARG A 116 -4.85 -9.84 5.35
C ARG A 116 -3.76 -10.91 5.31
N ALA A 117 -4.05 -12.16 5.67
CA ALA A 117 -3.08 -13.25 5.60
C ALA A 117 -2.43 -13.39 4.22
N HIS A 118 -3.21 -13.19 3.15
CA HIS A 118 -2.75 -13.32 1.77
C HIS A 118 -1.75 -12.23 1.33
N LEU A 119 -1.52 -11.20 2.14
CA LEU A 119 -0.56 -10.12 1.90
C LEU A 119 0.79 -10.38 2.59
N ILE A 120 0.91 -11.50 3.31
CA ILE A 120 2.08 -11.84 4.12
C ILE A 120 2.83 -12.97 3.43
N ASN A 121 4.12 -12.72 3.16
CA ASN A 121 5.05 -13.72 2.63
C ASN A 121 5.71 -14.48 3.80
N LEU A 122 6.91 -14.05 4.22
CA LEU A 122 7.68 -14.66 5.31
C LEU A 122 7.48 -13.94 6.65
N GLY A 123 6.81 -12.79 6.66
CA GLY A 123 6.66 -11.94 7.85
C GLY A 123 7.87 -11.06 8.16
N CYS A 124 8.95 -11.15 7.37
CA CYS A 124 10.14 -10.32 7.49
C CYS A 124 9.82 -8.83 7.27
N GLU A 125 8.95 -8.53 6.31
CA GLU A 125 8.51 -7.18 6.00
C GLU A 125 7.80 -6.54 7.21
N GLN A 126 6.94 -7.30 7.91
CA GLN A 126 6.25 -6.84 9.11
C GLN A 126 7.22 -6.60 10.27
N ARG A 127 8.24 -7.46 10.43
CA ARG A 127 9.30 -7.26 11.42
C ARG A 127 10.06 -5.96 11.15
N ASP A 128 10.48 -5.75 9.91
CA ASP A 128 11.29 -4.59 9.54
C ASP A 128 10.49 -3.28 9.66
N GLU A 129 9.19 -3.30 9.32
CA GLU A 129 8.27 -2.17 9.59
C GLU A 129 8.13 -1.89 11.09
N ALA A 130 7.95 -2.94 11.91
CA ALA A 130 7.81 -2.77 13.35
C ALA A 130 9.09 -2.17 13.97
N VAL A 131 10.26 -2.65 13.56
CA VAL A 131 11.56 -2.12 13.99
C VAL A 131 11.74 -0.67 13.58
N ARG A 132 11.38 -0.31 12.34
CA ARG A 132 11.44 1.07 11.85
C ARG A 132 10.51 2.00 12.62
N ALA A 133 9.36 1.49 13.07
CA ALA A 133 8.43 2.19 13.94
C ALA A 133 8.87 2.22 15.43
N GLY A 134 10.03 1.64 15.76
CA GLY A 134 10.68 1.73 17.06
C GLY A 134 10.35 0.58 18.03
N ALA A 135 9.79 -0.53 17.55
CA ALA A 135 9.79 -1.78 18.30
C ALA A 135 11.18 -2.46 18.22
N MET A 136 11.42 -3.45 19.08
CA MET A 136 12.62 -4.30 19.01
C MET A 136 12.50 -5.39 17.94
N GLY A 137 11.27 -5.80 17.64
CA GLY A 137 10.96 -6.80 16.62
C GLY A 137 9.45 -7.00 16.49
N ALA A 138 9.07 -7.89 15.57
CA ALA A 138 7.74 -8.45 15.52
C ALA A 138 7.76 -9.92 15.06
N THR A 139 6.78 -10.68 15.52
CA THR A 139 6.47 -12.02 15.05
C THR A 139 5.15 -11.99 14.29
N THR A 140 5.10 -12.61 13.13
CA THR A 140 3.91 -12.63 12.27
C THR A 140 3.36 -14.04 12.18
N LEU A 141 2.04 -14.17 12.27
CA LEU A 141 1.28 -15.41 12.17
C LEU A 141 0.10 -15.22 11.23
N VAL A 142 -0.34 -16.29 10.58
CA VAL A 142 -1.51 -16.30 9.70
C VAL A 142 -2.48 -17.40 10.10
N CYS A 143 -3.78 -17.17 9.90
CA CYS A 143 -4.81 -18.16 10.14
C CYS A 143 -5.24 -18.82 8.82
N LYS A 144 -5.07 -20.15 8.74
CA LYS A 144 -5.41 -20.96 7.57
C LYS A 144 -5.99 -22.30 8.03
N ASN A 145 -7.14 -22.69 7.47
CA ASN A 145 -7.84 -23.94 7.80
C ASN A 145 -8.15 -24.07 9.31
N GLY A 146 -8.56 -22.98 9.93
CA GLY A 146 -8.87 -22.83 11.35
C GLY A 146 -7.64 -22.78 12.28
N LYS A 147 -6.42 -22.86 11.75
CA LYS A 147 -5.18 -22.96 12.54
C LYS A 147 -4.31 -21.72 12.39
N ILE A 148 -3.68 -21.32 13.50
CA ILE A 148 -2.68 -20.24 13.51
C ILE A 148 -1.30 -20.86 13.21
N VAL A 149 -0.63 -20.36 12.18
CA VAL A 149 0.66 -20.90 11.69
C VAL A 149 1.65 -19.77 11.39
N PHE A 150 2.95 -20.11 11.34
CA PHE A 150 3.95 -19.19 10.82
C PHE A 150 3.82 -19.04 9.30
N PRO A 151 4.11 -17.87 8.72
CA PRO A 151 4.13 -17.69 7.28
C PRO A 151 5.23 -18.57 6.65
N ASP A 152 4.86 -19.35 5.62
CA ASP A 152 5.74 -20.26 4.85
C ASP A 152 6.30 -21.50 5.57
N ASP A 153 5.80 -21.81 6.77
CA ASP A 153 6.17 -23.03 7.50
C ASP A 153 4.91 -23.78 7.96
N GLU A 154 4.96 -25.12 8.01
CA GLU A 154 3.92 -25.92 8.69
C GLU A 154 4.10 -25.88 10.22
N LYS A 155 5.05 -25.08 10.72
CA LYS A 155 5.23 -24.85 12.15
C LYS A 155 4.07 -24.07 12.75
N TYR A 156 3.68 -24.54 13.93
CA TYR A 156 2.68 -23.92 14.78
C TYR A 156 3.40 -23.17 15.91
N PRO A 157 2.83 -22.06 16.41
CA PRO A 157 3.27 -21.48 17.68
C PRO A 157 3.05 -22.47 18.84
N SER A 158 3.65 -22.22 20.01
CA SER A 158 3.36 -23.03 21.20
C SER A 158 1.87 -22.95 21.55
N LYS A 159 1.36 -23.98 22.22
CA LYS A 159 -0.05 -24.02 22.63
C LYS A 159 -0.41 -22.84 23.55
N GLU A 160 0.50 -22.42 24.44
CA GLU A 160 0.27 -21.27 25.30
C GLU A 160 0.04 -19.99 24.49
N VAL A 161 0.78 -19.82 23.39
CA VAL A 161 0.65 -18.67 22.50
C VAL A 161 -0.64 -18.73 21.72
N GLU A 162 -0.97 -19.88 21.16
CA GLU A 162 -2.23 -20.06 20.44
C GLU A 162 -3.43 -19.75 21.36
N ASP A 163 -3.43 -20.31 22.57
CA ASP A 163 -4.47 -20.10 23.58
C ASP A 163 -4.54 -18.61 23.99
N ALA A 164 -3.40 -17.96 24.22
CA ALA A 164 -3.35 -16.53 24.53
C ALA A 164 -3.95 -15.67 23.41
N LEU A 165 -3.58 -15.94 22.15
CA LEU A 165 -4.11 -15.22 20.99
C LEU A 165 -5.61 -15.45 20.80
N ARG A 166 -6.09 -16.70 20.92
CA ARG A 166 -7.52 -17.03 20.79
C ARG A 166 -8.36 -16.47 21.93
N SER A 167 -7.79 -16.30 23.13
CA SER A 167 -8.48 -15.63 24.25
C SER A 167 -8.70 -14.13 24.00
N LEU A 168 -7.82 -13.51 23.21
CA LEU A 168 -7.82 -12.08 22.95
C LEU A 168 -8.52 -11.72 21.63
N PHE A 169 -8.43 -12.58 20.62
CA PHE A 169 -8.91 -12.28 19.27
C PHE A 169 -9.89 -13.34 18.78
N PHE A 170 -10.95 -12.88 18.11
CA PHE A 170 -11.74 -13.75 17.25
C PHE A 170 -11.03 -13.85 15.90
N VAL A 171 -10.26 -14.92 15.72
CA VAL A 171 -9.40 -15.15 14.55
C VAL A 171 -10.12 -16.06 13.57
N GLU A 172 -10.29 -15.59 12.34
CA GLU A 172 -10.92 -16.32 11.24
C GLU A 172 -9.90 -16.69 10.16
N ASP A 173 -10.25 -17.63 9.29
CA ASP A 173 -9.40 -17.97 8.15
C ASP A 173 -9.18 -16.77 7.23
N GLY A 174 -7.92 -16.56 6.85
CA GLY A 174 -7.49 -15.40 6.08
C GLY A 174 -7.09 -14.20 6.94
N ASP A 175 -7.19 -14.28 8.27
CA ASP A 175 -6.67 -13.26 9.17
C ASP A 175 -5.17 -13.40 9.43
N ALA A 176 -4.53 -12.29 9.74
CA ALA A 176 -3.15 -12.25 10.20
C ALA A 176 -3.04 -11.69 11.62
N ILE A 177 -2.03 -12.14 12.36
CA ILE A 177 -1.71 -11.64 13.70
C ILE A 177 -0.24 -11.20 13.70
N ILE A 178 0.00 -9.95 14.07
CA ILE A 178 1.35 -9.39 14.21
C ILE A 178 1.58 -9.08 15.69
N ILE A 179 2.61 -9.66 16.28
CA ILE A 179 3.00 -9.49 17.67
C ILE A 179 4.25 -8.63 17.70
N GLY A 180 4.10 -7.34 18.01
CA GLY A 180 5.22 -6.42 18.20
C GLY A 180 5.78 -6.51 19.61
N THR A 181 7.10 -6.39 19.77
CA THR A 181 7.78 -6.49 21.07
C THR A 181 8.74 -5.36 21.31
N ALA A 182 8.80 -4.86 22.55
CA ALA A 182 9.66 -3.74 22.89
C ALA A 182 9.93 -3.62 24.41
N SER A 183 10.71 -2.60 24.77
CA SER A 183 10.98 -2.18 26.16
C SER A 183 9.85 -1.35 26.79
N SER A 184 8.84 -0.95 26.00
CA SER A 184 7.61 -0.31 26.49
C SER A 184 6.41 -0.75 25.65
N TYR A 185 5.23 -0.82 26.27
CA TYR A 185 4.00 -1.20 25.56
C TYR A 185 3.71 -0.26 24.37
N GLU A 186 3.93 1.05 24.53
CA GLU A 186 3.69 2.01 23.44
C GLU A 186 4.57 1.73 22.20
N ALA A 187 5.83 1.36 22.41
CA ALA A 187 6.72 1.01 21.30
C ALA A 187 6.30 -0.32 20.64
N ALA A 188 5.88 -1.30 21.45
CA ALA A 188 5.37 -2.58 20.95
C ALA A 188 4.08 -2.39 20.12
N GLU A 189 3.12 -1.61 20.63
CA GLU A 189 1.87 -1.27 19.94
C GLU A 189 2.15 -0.48 18.66
N ARG A 190 3.01 0.53 18.73
CA ARG A 190 3.40 1.32 17.56
C ARG A 190 4.04 0.47 16.48
N GLY A 191 4.91 -0.47 16.85
CA GLY A 191 5.52 -1.42 15.93
C GLY A 191 4.49 -2.33 15.27
N ALA A 192 3.70 -3.04 16.07
CA ALA A 192 2.72 -4.02 15.58
C ALA A 192 1.66 -3.38 14.68
N VAL A 193 1.11 -2.22 15.10
CA VAL A 193 0.09 -1.51 14.33
C VAL A 193 0.67 -0.92 13.05
N SER A 194 1.89 -0.37 13.08
CA SER A 194 2.52 0.16 11.86
C SER A 194 2.76 -0.95 10.85
N ALA A 195 3.23 -2.12 11.31
CA ALA A 195 3.40 -3.29 10.46
C ALA A 195 2.06 -3.79 9.87
N ALA A 196 0.97 -3.77 10.65
CA ALA A 196 -0.36 -4.12 10.16
C ALA A 196 -0.90 -3.10 9.14
N LEU A 197 -0.71 -1.81 9.37
CA LEU A 197 -1.10 -0.75 8.44
C LEU A 197 -0.31 -0.82 7.12
N ALA A 198 0.98 -1.19 7.20
CA ALA A 198 1.83 -1.36 6.02
C ALA A 198 1.39 -2.51 5.11
N LEU A 199 0.60 -3.47 5.59
CA LEU A 199 -0.03 -4.49 4.72
C LEU A 199 -0.95 -3.83 3.68
N ASP A 200 -1.59 -2.72 4.03
CA ASP A 200 -2.39 -1.94 3.08
C ASP A 200 -1.55 -1.00 2.19
N ASP A 201 -0.28 -0.80 2.51
CA ASP A 201 0.72 -0.01 1.76
C ASP A 201 1.53 -0.86 0.77
N GLN A 202 1.61 -2.18 1.01
CA GLN A 202 2.04 -3.20 0.02
C GLN A 202 1.12 -3.23 -1.22
N ARG A 203 0.06 -2.42 -1.23
CA ARG A 203 -0.76 -2.12 -2.40
C ARG A 203 0.00 -1.22 -3.38
N ASN A 204 0.76 -1.91 -4.21
CA ASN A 204 1.07 -1.53 -5.59
C ASN A 204 2.07 -0.37 -5.73
N PRO A 205 2.96 -0.41 -6.75
CA PRO A 205 3.51 0.83 -7.29
C PRO A 205 2.36 1.83 -7.46
N CYS A 206 2.53 3.02 -6.91
CA CYS A 206 1.67 4.19 -6.92
C CYS A 206 0.73 4.33 -8.14
N TRP A 207 -0.39 3.62 -8.15
CA TRP A 207 -1.46 3.80 -9.14
C TRP A 207 -2.82 3.74 -8.44
N GLN A 208 -3.28 4.93 -7.99
CA GLN A 208 -4.64 5.39 -7.63
C GLN A 208 -4.98 5.53 -6.14
N ASP A 209 -5.53 6.67 -5.68
CA ASP A 209 -6.94 7.05 -5.93
C ASP A 209 -7.23 8.57 -5.90
N SER A 210 -6.42 9.37 -6.60
CA SER A 210 -6.75 10.77 -6.92
C SER A 210 -6.51 11.02 -8.41
N GLY A 211 -7.57 10.88 -9.21
CA GLY A 211 -7.65 11.29 -10.61
C GLY A 211 -6.41 10.98 -11.46
N THR A 212 -6.22 9.73 -11.88
CA THR A 212 -5.30 9.47 -12.99
C THR A 212 -5.84 10.16 -14.24
N PHE A 213 -5.03 11.03 -14.85
CA PHE A 213 -5.33 11.68 -16.13
C PHE A 213 -5.60 10.66 -17.26
N ILE A 214 -5.01 9.46 -17.15
CA ILE A 214 -5.11 8.39 -18.14
C ILE A 214 -6.19 7.38 -17.72
N SER A 215 -7.07 7.04 -18.66
CA SER A 215 -8.12 6.03 -18.56
C SER A 215 -7.98 4.96 -19.65
N GLN A 216 -8.83 3.93 -19.59
CA GLN A 216 -8.88 2.90 -20.64
C GLN A 216 -9.34 3.44 -22.00
N ASP A 217 -9.98 4.60 -21.98
CA ASP A 217 -10.57 5.29 -23.13
C ASP A 217 -9.79 6.56 -23.51
N SER A 218 -8.59 6.79 -22.93
CA SER A 218 -7.76 7.94 -23.32
C SER A 218 -7.32 7.82 -24.78
N GLU A 219 -7.46 8.91 -25.52
CA GLU A 219 -7.09 8.98 -26.93
C GLU A 219 -5.60 9.30 -27.09
N ALA A 220 -5.06 9.15 -28.29
CA ALA A 220 -3.65 9.42 -28.56
C ALA A 220 -3.24 10.85 -28.18
N GLU A 221 -4.13 11.85 -28.35
CA GLU A 221 -3.88 13.25 -28.00
C GLU A 221 -3.58 13.42 -26.51
N ASP A 222 -4.33 12.72 -25.64
CA ASP A 222 -4.13 12.74 -24.19
C ASP A 222 -2.78 12.14 -23.79
N LEU A 223 -2.23 11.25 -24.62
CA LEU A 223 -1.01 10.50 -24.32
C LEU A 223 0.26 11.21 -24.80
N LYS A 224 0.18 12.12 -25.77
CA LYS A 224 1.34 12.75 -26.44
C LYS A 224 2.33 13.38 -25.47
N CYS A 225 1.85 14.29 -24.62
CA CYS A 225 2.72 15.08 -23.74
C CYS A 225 3.48 14.18 -22.75
N ILE A 226 2.79 13.17 -22.20
CA ILE A 226 3.37 12.24 -21.25
C ILE A 226 4.36 11.31 -21.97
N ALA A 227 3.99 10.79 -23.14
CA ALA A 227 4.87 9.94 -23.94
C ALA A 227 6.16 10.67 -24.33
N LEU A 228 6.09 11.93 -24.79
CA LEU A 228 7.26 12.74 -25.10
C LEU A 228 8.14 13.01 -23.87
N ALA A 229 7.54 13.33 -22.73
CA ALA A 229 8.30 13.54 -21.49
C ALA A 229 9.07 12.28 -21.08
N ILE A 230 8.43 11.10 -21.16
CA ILE A 230 9.10 9.84 -20.83
C ILE A 230 10.14 9.49 -21.89
N HIS A 231 9.87 9.76 -23.17
CA HIS A 231 10.82 9.57 -24.26
C HIS A 231 12.14 10.33 -24.00
N GLU A 232 12.06 11.59 -23.56
CA GLU A 232 13.23 12.36 -23.15
C GLU A 232 13.93 11.74 -21.92
N LEU A 233 13.18 11.31 -20.91
CA LEU A 233 13.73 10.67 -19.70
C LEU A 233 14.46 9.36 -19.97
N VAL A 234 14.02 8.58 -20.97
CA VAL A 234 14.67 7.32 -21.35
C VAL A 234 15.83 7.53 -22.33
N GLY A 235 16.36 8.75 -22.44
CA GLY A 235 17.48 9.06 -23.31
C GLY A 235 17.11 9.02 -24.80
N ARG A 236 15.87 9.43 -25.13
CA ARG A 236 15.32 9.46 -26.50
C ARG A 236 15.26 8.11 -27.19
N LEU A 237 15.16 7.02 -26.44
CA LEU A 237 14.81 5.72 -27.01
C LEU A 237 13.39 5.75 -27.55
N PRO A 238 13.10 5.03 -28.66
CA PRO A 238 11.75 4.98 -29.18
C PRO A 238 10.76 4.52 -28.11
N LEU A 239 9.70 5.30 -27.94
CA LEU A 239 8.71 5.09 -26.91
C LEU A 239 7.33 4.97 -27.54
N THR A 240 6.54 4.04 -27.05
CA THR A 240 5.18 3.78 -27.51
C THR A 240 4.25 3.83 -26.31
N MET A 241 3.02 4.27 -26.49
CA MET A 241 2.05 4.31 -25.41
C MET A 241 0.64 4.22 -25.98
N ARG A 242 -0.24 3.40 -25.39
CA ARG A 242 -1.66 3.35 -25.77
C ARG A 242 -2.55 3.04 -24.58
N SER A 243 -3.83 3.44 -24.68
CA SER A 243 -4.87 2.97 -23.77
C SER A 243 -5.37 1.58 -24.17
N LYS A 244 -6.18 0.97 -23.32
CA LYS A 244 -6.75 -0.35 -23.58
C LYS A 244 -7.66 -0.32 -24.82
N ASN A 245 -8.51 0.70 -24.94
CA ASN A 245 -9.55 0.75 -25.96
C ASN A 245 -9.17 1.57 -27.21
N HIS A 246 -8.16 2.44 -27.12
CA HIS A 246 -7.67 3.20 -28.28
C HIS A 246 -6.21 2.88 -28.60
N TYR A 247 -5.87 2.99 -29.89
CA TYR A 247 -4.48 3.04 -30.31
C TYR A 247 -3.86 4.36 -29.83
N GLY A 248 -2.54 4.39 -29.72
CA GLY A 248 -1.88 5.52 -29.11
C GLY A 248 -0.69 6.00 -29.91
N VAL A 249 0.33 6.46 -29.20
CA VAL A 249 1.43 7.21 -29.78
C VAL A 249 2.69 6.38 -29.91
N ARG A 250 3.50 6.72 -30.92
CA ARG A 250 4.89 6.31 -31.09
C ARG A 250 5.74 7.56 -31.20
N CYS A 251 6.74 7.66 -30.35
CA CYS A 251 7.67 8.77 -30.26
C CYS A 251 9.08 8.32 -30.65
N GLU A 252 9.71 9.06 -31.56
CA GLU A 252 11.09 8.87 -32.01
C GLU A 252 11.72 10.26 -32.18
N ASP A 253 13.02 10.38 -31.87
CA ASP A 253 13.81 11.60 -32.08
C ASP A 253 13.20 12.92 -31.52
N GLY A 254 12.49 12.83 -30.39
CA GLY A 254 11.85 13.99 -29.73
C GLY A 254 10.48 14.36 -30.29
N GLU A 255 9.95 13.60 -31.25
CA GLU A 255 8.69 13.87 -31.94
C GLU A 255 7.71 12.70 -31.86
N VAL A 256 6.41 12.99 -32.00
CA VAL A 256 5.37 11.96 -32.14
C VAL A 256 5.23 11.63 -33.63
N ILE A 257 5.71 10.46 -34.03
CA ILE A 257 5.75 10.02 -35.42
C ILE A 257 4.51 9.21 -35.85
N ASP A 258 3.72 8.72 -34.89
CA ASP A 258 2.47 8.01 -35.15
C ASP A 258 1.50 8.23 -33.98
N THR A 259 0.23 8.49 -34.26
CA THR A 259 -0.85 8.66 -33.27
C THR A 259 -1.91 7.55 -33.36
N ASN A 260 -1.70 6.55 -34.20
CA ASN A 260 -2.57 5.38 -34.34
C ASN A 260 -1.77 4.08 -34.18
N TYR A 261 -0.86 4.07 -33.21
CA TYR A 261 0.08 2.99 -33.01
C TYR A 261 -0.43 1.91 -32.05
N THR A 262 -0.17 0.66 -32.42
CA THR A 262 -0.14 -0.47 -31.50
C THR A 262 0.94 -1.49 -31.89
N GLY A 263 1.19 -2.46 -31.02
CA GLY A 263 2.17 -3.51 -31.27
C GLY A 263 1.90 -4.77 -30.45
N PRO A 264 2.38 -5.93 -30.93
CA PRO A 264 2.09 -7.23 -30.32
C PRO A 264 2.56 -7.33 -28.86
N VAL A 265 3.66 -6.66 -28.51
CA VAL A 265 4.20 -6.66 -27.13
C VAL A 265 3.33 -5.82 -26.19
N LEU A 266 2.78 -4.70 -26.68
CA LEU A 266 1.88 -3.82 -25.93
C LEU A 266 0.54 -4.53 -25.67
N GLU A 267 -0.01 -5.19 -26.70
CA GLU A 267 -1.23 -5.99 -26.59
C GLU A 267 -1.05 -7.16 -25.60
N GLU A 268 0.09 -7.85 -25.66
CA GLU A 268 0.40 -8.93 -24.73
C GLU A 268 0.45 -8.42 -23.27
N ALA A 269 1.05 -7.25 -23.03
CA ALA A 269 1.12 -6.64 -21.70
C ALA A 269 -0.26 -6.21 -21.17
N LEU A 270 -1.10 -5.59 -22.01
CA LEU A 270 -2.48 -5.26 -21.67
C LEU A 270 -3.29 -6.53 -21.34
N LYS A 271 -3.15 -7.60 -22.13
CA LYS A 271 -3.89 -8.85 -21.93
C LYS A 271 -3.47 -9.58 -20.66
N LYS A 272 -2.16 -9.61 -20.37
CA LYS A 272 -1.62 -10.32 -19.20
C LYS A 272 -1.65 -9.50 -17.91
N ASN A 273 -1.99 -8.21 -17.97
CA ASN A 273 -1.92 -7.28 -16.84
C ASN A 273 -0.54 -7.28 -16.13
N GLN A 274 0.54 -7.52 -16.88
CA GLN A 274 1.89 -7.61 -16.33
C GLN A 274 2.92 -6.99 -17.27
N ILE A 275 4.12 -6.72 -16.75
CA ILE A 275 5.24 -6.27 -17.57
C ILE A 275 5.65 -7.38 -18.53
N VAL A 276 5.72 -7.07 -19.82
CA VAL A 276 6.17 -7.98 -20.88
C VAL A 276 7.47 -7.48 -21.46
N ARG A 277 8.45 -8.37 -21.59
CA ARG A 277 9.73 -8.07 -22.24
C ARG A 277 9.96 -9.11 -23.32
N LYS A 278 9.99 -8.69 -24.58
CA LYS A 278 10.04 -9.62 -25.71
C LYS A 278 10.62 -8.95 -26.95
N ILE A 279 11.23 -9.75 -27.81
CA ILE A 279 11.54 -9.33 -29.17
C ILE A 279 10.23 -9.21 -29.94
N SER A 280 9.98 -8.05 -30.58
CA SER A 280 8.73 -7.87 -31.32
C SER A 280 8.67 -8.83 -32.51
N PRO A 281 7.61 -9.67 -32.63
CA PRO A 281 7.47 -10.58 -33.75
C PRO A 281 7.07 -9.90 -35.07
N SER A 282 6.48 -8.71 -35.01
CA SER A 282 5.94 -7.97 -36.16
C SER A 282 5.91 -6.45 -35.92
N GLY A 283 5.46 -5.70 -36.94
CA GLY A 283 5.35 -4.23 -36.90
C GLY A 283 6.68 -3.50 -37.15
N PRO A 284 6.71 -2.17 -36.98
CA PRO A 284 7.88 -1.32 -37.25
C PRO A 284 9.15 -1.73 -36.49
N TYR A 285 8.99 -2.36 -35.32
CA TYR A 285 10.09 -2.80 -34.47
C TYR A 285 10.33 -4.31 -34.52
N ARG A 286 9.93 -4.99 -35.61
CA ARG A 286 10.15 -6.43 -35.78
C ARG A 286 11.63 -6.79 -35.57
N GLY A 287 11.88 -7.78 -34.71
CA GLY A 287 13.23 -8.22 -34.39
C GLY A 287 13.96 -7.37 -33.34
N VAL A 288 13.32 -6.31 -32.81
CA VAL A 288 13.90 -5.44 -31.77
C VAL A 288 13.29 -5.78 -30.40
N PRO A 289 14.08 -5.79 -29.31
CA PRO A 289 13.56 -5.97 -27.96
C PRO A 289 12.67 -4.79 -27.52
N ILE A 290 11.52 -5.11 -26.92
CA ILE A 290 10.59 -4.13 -26.36
C ILE A 290 10.29 -4.51 -24.91
N VAL A 291 10.29 -3.51 -24.04
CA VAL A 291 9.79 -3.61 -22.66
C VAL A 291 8.46 -2.86 -22.58
N ALA A 292 7.36 -3.59 -22.43
CA ALA A 292 6.03 -3.04 -22.25
C ALA A 292 5.58 -3.14 -20.78
N VAL A 293 5.21 -2.01 -20.20
CA VAL A 293 4.77 -1.86 -18.81
C VAL A 293 3.32 -1.38 -18.81
N PRO A 294 2.37 -2.18 -18.26
CA PRO A 294 0.98 -1.76 -18.16
C PRO A 294 0.78 -0.74 -17.03
N ILE A 295 -0.11 0.22 -17.26
CA ILE A 295 -0.66 1.12 -16.25
C ILE A 295 -1.91 0.46 -15.68
N LEU A 296 -1.91 0.18 -14.38
CA LEU A 296 -2.97 -0.58 -13.71
C LEU A 296 -3.95 0.35 -12.98
N LYS A 297 -5.25 0.10 -13.14
CA LYS A 297 -6.37 0.68 -12.39
C LYS A 297 -7.15 -0.47 -11.77
N LYS A 298 -7.29 -0.50 -10.44
CA LYS A 298 -8.03 -1.58 -9.75
C LYS A 298 -7.60 -3.00 -10.20
N ARG A 299 -6.29 -3.22 -10.42
CA ARG A 299 -5.67 -4.46 -10.93
C ARG A 299 -5.98 -4.82 -12.39
N GLU A 300 -6.52 -3.88 -13.17
CA GLU A 300 -6.76 -4.03 -14.60
C GLU A 300 -5.89 -3.05 -15.40
N ALA A 301 -5.25 -3.52 -16.48
CA ALA A 301 -4.47 -2.65 -17.34
C ALA A 301 -5.39 -1.72 -18.14
N VAL A 302 -5.28 -0.41 -17.87
CA VAL A 302 -6.03 0.63 -18.59
C VAL A 302 -5.20 1.26 -19.70
N ALA A 303 -3.89 1.20 -19.61
CA ALA A 303 -2.98 1.66 -20.65
C ALA A 303 -1.67 0.88 -20.57
N VAL A 304 -0.78 1.09 -21.53
CA VAL A 304 0.54 0.46 -21.59
C VAL A 304 1.55 1.42 -22.19
N ILE A 305 2.76 1.41 -21.66
CA ILE A 305 3.93 2.14 -22.17
C ILE A 305 4.95 1.10 -22.63
N GLY A 306 5.49 1.24 -23.83
CA GLY A 306 6.53 0.38 -24.40
C GLY A 306 7.78 1.17 -24.74
N VAL A 307 8.94 0.77 -24.22
CA VAL A 307 10.24 1.30 -24.64
C VAL A 307 10.91 0.29 -25.56
N VAL A 308 11.41 0.76 -26.70
CA VAL A 308 12.13 -0.05 -27.68
C VAL A 308 13.62 0.08 -27.42
N ASP A 309 14.26 -1.06 -27.15
CA ASP A 309 15.69 -1.10 -26.89
C ASP A 309 16.46 -1.27 -28.21
N ILE A 310 16.78 -0.14 -28.85
CA ILE A 310 17.64 -0.09 -30.04
C ILE A 310 19.14 -0.18 -29.69
N THR A 311 19.50 -0.22 -28.40
CA THR A 311 20.90 -0.25 -27.93
C THR A 311 21.53 -1.64 -27.95
N LYS A 312 20.94 -2.58 -28.70
CA LYS A 312 21.33 -4.00 -28.72
C LYS A 312 21.33 -4.67 -27.34
N GLY A 313 20.45 -4.22 -26.43
CA GLY A 313 20.21 -4.89 -25.15
C GLY A 313 20.88 -4.26 -23.93
N ALA A 314 21.58 -3.13 -24.03
CA ALA A 314 22.19 -2.49 -22.87
C ALA A 314 21.14 -2.05 -21.82
N VAL A 315 20.01 -1.50 -22.26
CA VAL A 315 18.91 -1.12 -21.36
C VAL A 315 18.26 -2.37 -20.76
N PHE A 316 18.08 -3.41 -21.56
CA PHE A 316 17.58 -4.70 -21.10
C PHE A 316 18.49 -5.34 -20.03
N GLU A 317 19.81 -5.24 -20.18
CA GLU A 317 20.78 -5.72 -19.18
C GLU A 317 20.73 -4.91 -17.89
N ILE A 318 20.66 -3.57 -17.97
CA ILE A 318 20.56 -2.69 -16.79
C ILE A 318 19.27 -2.99 -16.02
N LEU A 319 18.13 -3.06 -16.72
CA LEU A 319 16.84 -3.38 -16.10
C LEU A 319 16.81 -4.79 -15.48
N ASN A 320 17.54 -5.75 -16.06
CA ASN A 320 17.68 -7.09 -15.49
C ASN A 320 18.61 -7.12 -14.27
N ARG A 321 19.69 -6.32 -14.25
CA ARG A 321 20.59 -6.18 -13.09
C ARG A 321 19.86 -5.56 -11.90
N MET A 322 19.10 -4.50 -12.12
CA MET A 322 18.30 -3.84 -11.08
C MET A 322 17.29 -4.78 -10.40
N ARG A 323 16.87 -5.87 -11.06
CA ARG A 323 16.01 -6.88 -10.47
C ARG A 323 16.76 -7.92 -9.63
N LYS A 324 17.99 -8.28 -10.00
CA LYS A 324 18.79 -9.27 -9.25
C LYS A 324 19.26 -8.73 -7.90
N GLU A 325 19.31 -7.42 -7.73
CA GLU A 325 19.63 -6.78 -6.45
C GLU A 325 18.40 -6.63 -5.53
N GLN A 326 17.21 -7.02 -5.99
CA GLN A 326 15.95 -6.99 -5.23
C GLN A 326 15.40 -8.40 -4.89
N LEU A 327 16.18 -9.46 -5.16
CA LEU A 327 15.92 -10.86 -4.79
C LEU A 327 17.08 -11.35 -3.90
#